data_AF-A0A2M8R6W7-F1
#
_entry.id   AF-A0A2M8R6W7-F1
#
_cell.length_a   1.000
_cell.length_b   1.000
_cell.length_c   1.000
_cell.angle_alpha   90.00
_cell.angle_beta   90.00
_cell.angle_gamma   90.00
#
_symmetry.space_group_name_H-M   'P 1'
#
loop_
_entity.id
_entity.type
_entity.pdbx_description
1 polymer ?
#
loop_
_entity_poly.entity_id
_entity_poly.type
_entity_poly.pdbx_seq_one_letter_code
_entity_poly.pdbx_strand_id
1 'polypeptide(L)' 'MLRDEELSILRDISQSVAFADDRQGKVGQLIADGYVMKDGDLFELTAKGVTAVEEHSAALGVSDAEPASASSDR' A
#
# COMPACT_ATOMS: atom_id res chain seq x y z
N MET A 1 7.02 -8.04 -9.08
CA MET A 1 7.15 -7.43 -7.74
C MET A 1 6.77 -5.98 -7.90
N LEU A 2 5.92 -5.44 -7.02
CA LEU A 2 5.43 -4.06 -7.14
C LEU A 2 6.52 -3.05 -6.78
N ARG A 3 6.46 -1.87 -7.40
CA ARG A 3 7.33 -0.73 -7.09
C ARG A 3 6.72 0.12 -5.96
N ASP A 4 7.54 0.90 -5.28
CA ASP A 4 7.10 1.78 -4.17
C ASP A 4 5.93 2.69 -4.57
N GLU A 5 5.93 3.17 -5.80
CA GLU A 5 4.86 4.02 -6.32
C GLU A 5 3.53 3.27 -6.52
N GLU A 6 3.60 2.00 -6.96
CA GLU A 6 2.42 1.14 -7.07
C GLU A 6 1.89 0.78 -5.69
N LEU A 7 2.79 0.51 -4.73
CA LEU A 7 2.45 0.27 -3.33
C LEU A 7 1.82 1.50 -2.67
N SER A 8 2.30 2.71 -2.98
CA SER A 8 1.67 3.96 -2.53
C SER A 8 0.24 4.08 -3.03
N ILE A 9 -0.04 3.71 -4.29
CA ILE A 9 -1.41 3.73 -4.83
C ILE A 9 -2.29 2.72 -4.11
N LEU A 10 -1.81 1.49 -3.87
CA LEU A 10 -2.57 0.49 -3.13
C LEU A 10 -2.88 0.95 -1.69
N ARG A 11 -1.94 1.66 -1.05
CA ARG A 11 -2.14 2.26 0.28
C ARG A 11 -3.15 3.41 0.26
N ASP A 12 -3.12 4.25 -0.77
CA ASP A 12 -4.12 5.34 -0.91
C ASP A 12 -5.52 4.74 -1.09
N ILE A 13 -5.66 3.69 -1.92
CA ILE A 13 -6.93 2.96 -2.11
C ILE A 13 -7.41 2.33 -0.79
N SER A 14 -6.53 1.66 -0.03
CA SER A 14 -6.93 1.02 1.23
C SER A 14 -7.42 2.02 2.29
N GLN A 15 -6.94 3.26 2.21
CA GLN A 15 -7.34 4.36 3.08
C GLN A 15 -8.50 5.19 2.50
N SER A 16 -9.07 4.78 1.36
CA SER A 16 -10.11 5.52 0.64
C SER A 16 -9.70 6.97 0.30
N VAL A 17 -8.41 7.16 -0.03
CA VAL A 17 -7.84 8.45 -0.41
C VAL A 17 -7.89 8.60 -1.93
N ALA A 18 -8.42 9.74 -2.39
CA ALA A 18 -8.39 10.08 -3.80
C ALA A 18 -6.96 10.33 -4.28
N PHE A 19 -6.63 9.80 -5.45
CA PHE A 19 -5.31 9.96 -6.07
C PHE A 19 -5.41 10.75 -7.38
N ALA A 20 -4.31 11.35 -7.80
CA ALA A 20 -4.25 12.21 -8.98
C ALA A 20 -4.43 11.42 -10.30
N ASP A 21 -4.99 12.09 -11.32
CA ASP A 21 -5.34 11.49 -12.62
C ASP A 21 -4.14 10.94 -13.40
N ASP A 22 -2.93 11.45 -13.17
CA ASP A 22 -1.70 10.96 -13.78
C ASP A 22 -1.35 9.52 -13.36
N ARG A 23 -1.95 9.03 -12.27
CA ARG A 23 -1.80 7.66 -11.77
C ARG A 23 -2.78 6.67 -12.39
N GLN A 24 -3.75 7.12 -13.20
CA GLN A 24 -4.78 6.27 -13.82
C GLN A 24 -4.19 5.14 -14.67
N GLY A 25 -3.11 5.40 -15.41
CA GLY A 25 -2.43 4.35 -16.19
C GLY A 25 -1.84 3.23 -15.31
N LYS A 26 -1.35 3.57 -14.12
CA LYS A 26 -0.80 2.59 -13.16
C LYS A 26 -1.91 1.82 -12.47
N VAL A 27 -3.01 2.49 -12.13
CA VAL A 27 -4.21 1.82 -11.61
C VAL A 27 -4.76 0.82 -12.63
N GLY A 28 -4.78 1.18 -13.92
CA GLY A 28 -5.16 0.25 -14.99
C GLY A 28 -4.30 -1.02 -15.00
N GLN A 29 -2.98 -0.89 -14.83
CA GLN A 29 -2.07 -2.03 -14.72
C GLN A 29 -2.33 -2.85 -13.44
N LEU A 30 -2.54 -2.19 -12.30
CA LEU A 30 -2.87 -2.87 -11.04
C LEU A 30 -4.19 -3.64 -11.09
N ILE A 31 -5.16 -3.17 -11.89
CA ILE A 31 -6.39 -3.89 -12.18
C ILE A 31 -6.11 -5.10 -13.08
N ALA A 32 -5.36 -4.91 -14.16
CA ALA A 32 -4.99 -6.00 -15.06
C ALA A 32 -4.22 -7.12 -14.34
N ASP A 33 -3.36 -6.76 -13.40
CA ASP A 33 -2.57 -7.68 -12.60
C ASP A 33 -3.34 -8.25 -11.39
N GLY A 34 -4.60 -7.82 -11.19
CA GLY A 34 -5.51 -8.35 -10.18
C GLY A 34 -5.18 -7.92 -8.75
N TYR A 35 -4.48 -6.80 -8.54
CA TYR A 35 -4.31 -6.20 -7.20
C TYR A 35 -5.51 -5.34 -6.82
N VAL A 36 -6.09 -4.65 -7.80
CA VAL A 36 -7.22 -3.74 -7.63
C VAL A 36 -8.41 -4.26 -8.42
N MET A 37 -9.61 -4.04 -7.91
CA MET A 37 -10.85 -4.18 -8.68
C MET A 37 -11.58 -2.85 -8.71
N LYS A 38 -12.38 -2.64 -9.76
CA LYS A 38 -13.25 -1.48 -9.88
C LYS A 38 -14.64 -1.87 -9.38
N ASP A 39 -15.17 -1.12 -8.42
CA ASP A 39 -16.54 -1.23 -7.94
C ASP A 39 -17.29 0.08 -8.23
N GLY A 40 -18.09 0.10 -9.29
CA GLY A 40 -18.73 1.32 -9.78
C GLY A 40 -17.70 2.38 -10.17
N ASP A 41 -17.69 3.50 -9.46
CA ASP A 41 -16.73 4.60 -9.64
C ASP A 41 -15.54 4.53 -8.68
N LEU A 42 -15.56 3.58 -7.75
CA LEU A 42 -14.51 3.37 -6.76
C LEU A 42 -13.55 2.27 -7.19
N PHE A 43 -12.38 2.31 -6.56
CA PHE A 43 -11.39 1.25 -6.64
C PHE A 43 -11.29 0.58 -5.27
N GLU A 44 -11.25 -0.74 -5.26
CA GLU A 44 -11.09 -1.55 -4.05
C GLU A 44 -9.90 -2.48 -4.20
N LEU A 45 -9.25 -2.80 -3.07
CA LEU A 45 -8.20 -3.81 -3.07
C LEU A 45 -8.82 -5.21 -3.13
N THR A 46 -8.26 -6.05 -3.98
CA THR A 46 -8.47 -7.50 -3.89
C THR A 46 -7.68 -8.07 -2.72
N ALA A 47 -7.90 -9.34 -2.37
CA ALA A 47 -7.08 -10.05 -1.39
C ALA A 47 -5.58 -9.96 -1.72
N LYS A 48 -5.20 -10.04 -3.00
CA LYS A 48 -3.82 -9.91 -3.46
C LYS A 48 -3.26 -8.50 -3.20
N GLY A 49 -4.07 -7.47 -3.43
CA GLY A 49 -3.73 -6.08 -3.13
C GLY A 49 -3.50 -5.84 -1.64
N VAL A 50 -4.39 -6.38 -0.79
CA VAL A 50 -4.27 -6.29 0.67
C VAL A 50 -2.97 -6.93 1.15
N THR A 51 -2.69 -8.17 0.74
CA THR A 51 -1.45 -8.86 1.12
C THR A 51 -0.20 -8.09 0.69
N ALA A 52 -0.20 -7.50 -0.51
CA ALA A 52 0.95 -6.72 -0.98
C ALA A 52 1.23 -5.47 -0.12
N VAL A 53 0.18 -4.79 0.38
CA VAL A 53 0.32 -3.64 1.28
C VAL A 53 0.82 -4.08 2.66
N GLU A 54 0.30 -5.20 3.18
CA GLU A 54 0.71 -5.76 4.48
C GLU A 54 2.16 -6.24 4.46
N GLU A 55 2.57 -6.98 3.43
CA GLU A 55 3.95 -7.46 3.24
C GLU A 55 4.92 -6.28 3.15
N HIS A 56 4.56 -5.23 2.43
CA HIS A 56 5.38 -4.03 2.35
C HIS A 56 5.48 -3.31 3.70
N SER A 57 4.35 -3.18 4.42
CA SER A 57 4.32 -2.58 5.76
C SER A 57 5.17 -3.36 6.76
N ALA A 58 5.15 -4.69 6.69
CA ALA A 58 6.00 -5.56 7.51
C ALA A 58 7.49 -5.42 7.15
N ALA A 59 7.82 -5.31 5.85
CA ALA A 59 9.18 -5.06 5.40
C ALA A 59 9.72 -3.70 5.88
N LEU A 60 8.86 -2.67 5.92
CA LEU A 60 9.20 -1.35 6.46
C LEU A 60 9.24 -1.34 8.00
N GLY A 61 8.36 -2.11 8.66
CA GLY A 61 8.29 -2.25 10.12
C GLY A 61 9.52 -2.93 10.75
N VAL A 62 10.36 -3.60 9.94
CA VAL A 62 11.70 -4.04 10.38
C VAL A 62 12.68 -2.87 10.56
N SER A 63 12.33 -1.67 10.09
CA SER A 63 13.12 -0.44 10.22
C SER A 63 12.57 0.55 11.26
N ASP A 64 11.39 0.30 11.82
CA ASP A 64 10.73 1.14 12.86
C ASP A 64 10.46 0.37 14.16
N ALA A 65 11.19 -0.72 14.41
CA ALA A 65 11.35 -1.22 15.76
C ALA A 65 12.54 -0.47 16.38
N GLU A 66 12.37 0.83 16.66
CA GLU A 66 13.22 1.52 17.60
C GLU A 66 13.13 0.72 18.92
N PRO A 67 14.23 0.11 19.41
CA PRO A 67 14.18 -0.48 20.73
C PRO A 67 14.00 0.70 21.65
N ALA A 68 12.83 0.78 22.31
CA ALA A 68 12.64 1.61 23.48
C ALA A 68 13.66 1.16 24.52
N SER A 69 14.89 1.66 24.36
CA SER A 69 15.95 1.62 25.33
C SER A 69 15.48 2.55 26.41
N ALA A 70 14.64 2.02 27.31
CA ALA A 70 14.45 2.56 28.64
C ALA A 70 15.78 2.40 29.38
N SER A 71 16.74 3.22 29.00
CA SER A 71 17.98 3.46 29.71
C SER A 71 18.00 4.95 29.99
N SER A 72 17.36 5.33 31.09
CA SER A 72 17.81 6.52 31.81
C SER A 72 17.98 6.13 33.27
N ASP A 73 19.25 5.93 33.56
CA ASP A 73 19.94 5.79 34.83
C ASP A 73 19.46 6.74 35.95
N ARG A 74 19.57 6.19 37.17
CA ARG A 74 19.82 6.82 38.50
C ARG A 74 18.66 7.43 39.28
#